data_AF-A0A938AP26-F1
#
_entry.id   AF-A0A938AP26-F1
#
_cell.length_a   1.000
_cell.length_b   1.000
_cell.length_c   1.000
_cell.angle_alpha   90.00
_cell.angle_beta   90.00
_cell.angle_gamma   90.00
#
_symmetry.space_group_name_H-M   'P 1'
#
loop_
_entity.id
_entity.type
_entity.pdbx_description
1 polymer ?
#
loop_
_entity_poly.entity_id
_entity_poly.type
_entity_poly.pdbx_seq_one_letter_code
_entity_poly.pdbx_strand_id
1 'polypeptide(L)'
;MSTWFGISTEFTLKPDYDPAALTAAIAAYNDATTPTAARLVDAETLRVETEGEMGCDTPDRLRAGLADLVERFGDGQPVKVHVISEYDYEGRSYSYWLGPKAAVLVALAQELAWRQETLAAAYNQQIGLLVDTADDAFCATEGW
;
A
#
# COMPACT_ATOMS: atom_id res chain seq x y z
N MET A 1 16.33 0.42 7.21
CA MET A 1 15.52 -0.81 7.21
C MET A 1 14.34 -0.51 6.32
N SER A 2 14.21 -1.17 5.17
CA SER A 2 13.09 -0.93 4.27
C SER A 2 11.93 -1.85 4.64
N THR A 3 10.75 -1.27 4.67
CA THR A 3 9.54 -1.89 5.18
C THR A 3 8.75 -2.40 3.98
N TRP A 4 8.74 -3.71 3.75
CA TRP A 4 7.97 -4.31 2.66
C TRP A 4 6.49 -4.41 3.06
N PHE A 5 5.60 -4.14 2.11
CA PHE A 5 4.16 -4.21 2.33
C PHE A 5 3.45 -4.74 1.09
N GLY A 6 2.25 -5.30 1.31
CA GLY A 6 1.35 -5.74 0.26
C GLY A 6 -0.08 -5.24 0.50
N ILE A 7 -0.68 -4.55 -0.47
CA ILE A 7 -2.13 -4.29 -0.48
C ILE A 7 -2.69 -4.98 -1.71
N SER A 8 -3.69 -5.84 -1.53
CA SER A 8 -4.45 -6.41 -2.64
C SER A 8 -5.93 -6.07 -2.53
N THR A 9 -6.54 -5.81 -3.68
CA THR A 9 -7.92 -5.38 -3.80
C THR A 9 -8.62 -6.25 -4.84
N GLU A 10 -9.74 -6.86 -4.51
CA GLU A 10 -10.53 -7.71 -5.42
C GLU A 10 -11.91 -7.08 -5.61
N PHE A 11 -12.38 -7.00 -6.85
CA PHE A 11 -13.75 -6.58 -7.15
C PHE A 11 -14.32 -7.31 -8.37
N THR A 12 -15.63 -7.43 -8.38
CA THR A 12 -16.39 -8.11 -9.42
C THR A 12 -16.63 -7.19 -10.61
N LEU A 13 -16.46 -7.73 -11.81
CA LEU A 13 -16.62 -7.04 -13.08
C LEU A 13 -18.10 -7.00 -13.48
N LYS A 14 -18.51 -5.93 -14.17
CA LYS A 14 -19.84 -5.84 -14.81
C LYS A 14 -20.01 -7.02 -15.78
N PRO A 15 -21.18 -7.67 -15.85
CA PRO A 15 -21.37 -8.86 -16.69
C PRO A 15 -21.18 -8.63 -18.19
N ASP A 16 -21.24 -7.38 -18.65
CA ASP A 16 -21.11 -6.95 -20.05
C ASP A 16 -19.89 -6.04 -20.29
N TYR A 17 -18.85 -6.14 -19.46
CA TYR A 17 -17.62 -5.37 -19.64
C TYR A 17 -16.93 -5.69 -20.97
N ASP A 18 -16.28 -4.70 -21.59
CA ASP A 18 -15.45 -4.90 -22.78
C ASP A 18 -14.09 -5.51 -22.39
N PRO A 19 -13.76 -6.75 -22.78
CA PRO A 19 -12.50 -7.40 -22.43
C PRO A 19 -11.26 -6.73 -23.03
N ALA A 20 -11.39 -6.14 -24.22
CA ALA A 20 -10.28 -5.41 -24.85
C ALA A 20 -10.00 -4.10 -24.11
N ALA A 21 -11.05 -3.38 -23.71
CA ALA A 21 -10.91 -2.19 -22.89
C ALA A 21 -10.33 -2.50 -21.49
N LEU A 22 -10.74 -3.61 -20.86
CA LEU A 22 -10.18 -4.04 -19.58
C LEU A 22 -8.69 -4.35 -19.71
N THR A 23 -8.29 -5.11 -20.74
CA THR A 23 -6.89 -5.46 -20.99
C THR A 23 -6.03 -4.21 -21.19
N ALA A 24 -6.53 -3.24 -21.96
CA ALA A 24 -5.84 -1.97 -22.17
C ALA A 24 -5.72 -1.15 -20.87
N ALA A 25 -6.77 -1.13 -20.04
CA ALA A 25 -6.76 -0.42 -18.76
C ALA A 25 -5.78 -1.06 -17.76
N ILE A 26 -5.73 -2.39 -17.69
CA ILE A 26 -4.76 -3.13 -16.87
C ILE A 26 -3.33 -2.82 -17.31
N ALA A 27 -3.05 -2.84 -18.62
CA ALA A 27 -1.72 -2.53 -19.15
C ALA A 27 -1.31 -1.10 -18.80
N ALA A 28 -2.20 -0.12 -19.03
CA ALA A 28 -1.94 1.28 -18.69
C ALA A 28 -1.70 1.49 -17.20
N TYR A 29 -2.45 0.78 -16.35
CA TYR A 29 -2.27 0.83 -14.91
C TYR A 29 -0.91 0.26 -14.48
N ASN A 30 -0.56 -0.94 -14.97
CA ASN A 30 0.69 -1.61 -14.61
C ASN A 30 1.93 -0.82 -15.07
N ASP A 31 1.88 -0.20 -16.25
CA ASP A 31 2.96 0.65 -16.77
C ASP A 31 3.15 1.92 -15.92
N ALA A 32 2.06 2.49 -15.40
CA ALA A 32 2.10 3.73 -14.62
C ALA A 32 2.49 3.55 -13.15
N THR A 33 2.41 2.31 -12.64
CA THR A 33 2.36 2.09 -11.18
C THR A 33 3.30 1.00 -10.69
N THR A 34 4.56 0.91 -11.13
CA THR A 34 5.52 -0.01 -10.46
C THR A 34 5.66 0.35 -8.95
N PRO A 35 5.48 -0.58 -7.99
CA PRO A 35 5.42 -2.05 -8.11
C PRO A 35 4.00 -2.64 -7.93
N THR A 36 3.08 -2.21 -8.77
CA THR A 36 1.66 -2.55 -8.72
C THR A 36 1.26 -3.36 -9.95
N ALA A 37 0.44 -4.38 -9.74
CA ALA A 37 -0.04 -5.30 -10.75
C ALA A 37 -1.56 -5.49 -10.61
N ALA A 38 -2.30 -5.17 -11.67
CA ALA A 38 -3.66 -5.62 -11.87
C ALA A 38 -3.69 -6.89 -12.73
N ARG A 39 -4.50 -7.87 -12.33
CA ARG A 39 -4.74 -9.12 -13.06
C ARG A 39 -6.12 -9.70 -12.78
N LEU A 40 -6.66 -10.46 -13.72
CA LEU A 40 -7.84 -11.30 -13.48
C LEU A 40 -7.46 -12.48 -12.58
N VAL A 41 -8.28 -12.76 -11.57
CA VAL A 41 -8.16 -13.97 -10.72
C VAL A 41 -9.03 -15.08 -11.29
N ASP A 42 -10.20 -14.71 -11.79
CA ASP A 42 -11.12 -15.56 -12.54
C ASP A 42 -11.82 -14.71 -13.62
N ALA A 43 -12.85 -15.28 -14.28
CA ALA A 43 -13.54 -14.63 -15.38
C ALA A 43 -14.29 -13.34 -14.98
N GLU A 44 -14.62 -13.17 -13.70
CA GLU A 44 -15.48 -12.10 -13.20
C GLU A 44 -14.78 -11.26 -12.12
N THR A 45 -13.62 -11.69 -11.63
CA THR A 45 -12.93 -11.03 -10.51
C THR A 45 -11.60 -10.42 -10.98
N LEU A 46 -11.49 -9.10 -10.87
CA LEU A 46 -10.23 -8.38 -11.02
C LEU A 46 -9.56 -8.22 -9.66
N ARG A 47 -8.26 -8.52 -9.62
CA ARG A 47 -7.39 -8.25 -8.47
C ARG A 47 -6.32 -7.23 -8.81
N VAL A 48 -6.15 -6.27 -7.93
CA VAL A 48 -5.16 -5.21 -8.00
C VAL A 48 -4.26 -5.31 -6.78
N GLU A 49 -2.97 -5.53 -6.99
CA GLU A 49 -1.98 -5.71 -5.92
C GLU A 49 -0.85 -4.69 -6.04
N THR A 50 -0.45 -4.06 -4.95
CA THR A 50 0.85 -3.39 -4.83
C THR A 50 1.69 -4.17 -3.84
N GLU A 51 2.93 -4.46 -4.23
CA GLU A 51 3.92 -5.11 -3.35
C GLU A 51 5.28 -4.41 -3.51
N GLY A 52 5.89 -3.92 -2.44
CA GLY A 52 7.25 -3.38 -2.53
C GLY A 52 7.70 -2.48 -1.40
N GLU A 53 8.83 -1.80 -1.58
CA GLU A 53 9.26 -0.70 -0.72
C GLU A 53 8.46 0.56 -1.08
N MET A 54 7.77 1.15 -0.10
CA MET A 54 6.84 2.25 -0.38
C MET A 54 7.61 3.54 -0.67
N GLY A 55 7.60 3.99 -1.92
CA GLY A 55 7.96 5.36 -2.28
C GLY A 55 6.83 6.32 -1.88
N CYS A 56 7.16 7.61 -1.74
CA CYS A 56 6.21 8.63 -1.27
C CYS A 56 4.95 8.78 -2.13
N ASP A 57 4.96 8.30 -3.38
CA ASP A 57 3.95 8.48 -4.42
C ASP A 57 3.18 7.20 -4.80
N THR A 58 3.61 6.02 -4.32
CA THR A 58 2.97 4.73 -4.60
C THR A 58 1.48 4.69 -4.19
N PRO A 59 1.06 5.25 -3.04
CA PRO A 59 -0.34 5.18 -2.59
C PRO A 59 -1.31 6.04 -3.40
N ASP A 60 -0.90 7.25 -3.81
CA ASP A 60 -1.74 8.13 -4.63
C ASP A 60 -2.00 7.53 -6.02
N ARG A 61 -1.00 6.84 -6.57
CA ARG A 61 -1.10 6.13 -7.84
C ARG A 61 -2.01 4.91 -7.75
N LEU A 62 -1.90 4.11 -6.68
CA LEU A 62 -2.82 3.01 -6.42
C LEU A 62 -4.25 3.52 -6.28
N ARG A 63 -4.47 4.59 -5.52
CA ARG A 63 -5.80 5.19 -5.32
C ARG A 63 -6.42 5.64 -6.64
N ALA A 64 -5.68 6.37 -7.46
CA ALA A 64 -6.18 6.91 -8.72
C ALA A 64 -6.52 5.80 -9.71
N GLY A 65 -5.65 4.80 -9.87
CA GLY A 65 -5.89 3.73 -10.83
C GLY A 65 -6.90 2.68 -10.35
N LEU A 66 -6.94 2.36 -9.05
CA LEU A 66 -7.99 1.49 -8.49
C LEU A 66 -9.38 2.14 -8.62
N ALA A 67 -9.49 3.45 -8.37
CA ALA A 67 -10.75 4.17 -8.54
C ALA A 67 -11.21 4.14 -10.01
N ASP A 68 -10.31 4.37 -10.97
CA ASP A 68 -10.62 4.28 -12.41
C ASP A 68 -11.11 2.87 -12.79
N LEU A 69 -10.39 1.83 -12.33
CA LEU A 69 -10.74 0.44 -12.62
C LEU A 69 -12.10 0.04 -12.03
N VAL A 70 -12.39 0.41 -10.78
CA VAL A 70 -13.66 0.12 -10.12
C VAL A 70 -14.81 0.91 -10.75
N GLU A 71 -14.63 2.18 -11.10
CA GLU A 71 -15.67 3.00 -11.72
C GLU A 71 -16.04 2.47 -13.12
N ARG A 72 -15.03 2.15 -13.93
CA ARG A 72 -15.22 1.71 -15.31
C ARG A 72 -15.75 0.29 -15.38
N PHE A 73 -15.18 -0.62 -14.61
CA PHE A 73 -15.41 -2.06 -14.78
C PHE A 73 -16.12 -2.73 -13.61
N GLY A 74 -16.22 -2.11 -12.44
CA GLY A 74 -16.85 -2.71 -11.27
C GLY A 74 -18.37 -2.80 -11.38
N ASP A 75 -18.95 -3.92 -10.93
CA ASP A 75 -20.39 -4.17 -10.93
C ASP A 75 -21.17 -3.43 -9.82
N GLY A 76 -20.45 -2.70 -8.96
CA GLY A 76 -21.00 -1.95 -7.83
C GLY A 76 -21.10 -2.74 -6.52
N GLN A 77 -20.66 -4.00 -6.50
CA GLN A 77 -20.56 -4.78 -5.28
C GLN A 77 -19.45 -4.28 -4.35
N PRO A 78 -19.49 -4.68 -3.06
CA PRO A 78 -18.41 -4.41 -2.13
C PRO A 78 -17.06 -4.92 -2.65
N VAL A 79 -16.05 -4.09 -2.52
CA VAL A 79 -14.67 -4.38 -2.88
C VAL A 79 -14.02 -5.08 -1.69
N LYS A 80 -13.34 -6.20 -1.94
CA LYS A 80 -12.56 -6.89 -0.93
C LYS A 80 -11.17 -6.26 -0.87
N VAL A 81 -10.78 -5.78 0.30
CA VAL A 81 -9.45 -5.21 0.54
C VAL A 81 -8.70 -6.15 1.46
N HIS A 82 -7.48 -6.52 1.07
CA HIS A 82 -6.58 -7.36 1.83
C HIS A 82 -5.27 -6.60 2.05
N VAL A 83 -4.84 -6.48 3.30
CA VAL A 83 -3.62 -5.76 3.67
C VAL A 83 -2.65 -6.69 4.40
N ILE A 84 -1.38 -6.63 4.02
CA ILE A 84 -0.27 -7.41 4.56
C ILE A 84 0.86 -6.44 4.96
N SER A 85 1.31 -6.57 6.21
CA SER A 85 2.50 -5.87 6.74
C SER A 85 3.52 -6.91 7.21
N GLU A 86 4.78 -6.75 6.82
CA GLU A 86 5.88 -7.61 7.28
C GLU A 86 6.43 -7.21 8.67
N TYR A 87 6.03 -6.06 9.23
CA TYR A 87 6.68 -5.51 10.43
C TYR A 87 6.15 -5.97 11.78
N ASP A 88 5.05 -6.70 11.82
CA ASP A 88 4.70 -7.43 13.03
C ASP A 88 5.28 -8.83 12.93
N TYR A 89 6.13 -9.18 13.90
CA TYR A 89 6.73 -10.52 14.15
C TYR A 89 5.71 -11.69 14.23
N GLU A 90 4.44 -11.47 13.85
CA GLU A 90 3.30 -12.38 13.86
C GLU A 90 2.47 -12.39 12.55
N GLY A 91 2.84 -11.66 11.49
CA GLY A 91 2.16 -11.76 10.19
C GLY A 91 0.66 -11.45 10.24
N ARG A 92 0.29 -10.21 10.56
CA ARG A 92 -1.12 -9.80 10.60
C ARG A 92 -1.63 -9.48 9.21
N SER A 93 -2.57 -10.29 8.74
CA SER A 93 -3.37 -10.00 7.55
C SER A 93 -4.78 -9.57 7.96
N TYR A 94 -5.30 -8.55 7.29
CA TYR A 94 -6.68 -8.09 7.48
C TYR A 94 -7.42 -8.12 6.15
N SER A 95 -8.63 -8.67 6.17
CA SER A 95 -9.53 -8.71 5.02
C SER A 95 -10.84 -8.01 5.35
N TYR A 96 -11.25 -7.09 4.49
CA TYR A 96 -12.47 -6.31 4.66
C TYR A 96 -13.31 -6.35 3.39
N TRP A 97 -14.63 -6.45 3.54
CA TRP A 97 -15.59 -6.18 2.48
C TRP A 97 -16.17 -4.79 2.68
N LEU A 98 -15.88 -3.89 1.77
CA LEU A 98 -16.20 -2.48 1.96
C LEU A 98 -16.87 -1.93 0.69
N GLY A 99 -17.83 -1.03 0.85
CA GLY A 99 -18.26 -0.21 -0.27
C GLY A 99 -17.04 0.54 -0.86
N PRO A 100 -17.01 0.85 -2.17
CA PRO A 100 -15.81 1.35 -2.86
C PRO A 100 -15.14 2.53 -2.15
N LYS A 101 -15.92 3.50 -1.64
CA LYS A 101 -15.42 4.64 -0.88
C LYS A 101 -14.78 4.23 0.46
N ALA A 102 -15.38 3.28 1.17
CA ALA A 102 -14.86 2.80 2.45
C ALA A 102 -13.59 1.96 2.26
N ALA A 103 -13.49 1.20 1.17
CA ALA A 103 -12.29 0.46 0.80
C ALA A 103 -11.09 1.39 0.64
N VAL A 104 -11.28 2.48 -0.12
CA VAL A 104 -10.25 3.52 -0.32
C VAL A 104 -9.87 4.19 1.00
N LEU A 105 -10.84 4.53 1.84
CA LEU A 105 -10.58 5.19 3.12
C LEU A 105 -9.82 4.30 4.12
N VAL A 106 -10.10 2.99 4.15
CA VAL A 106 -9.37 2.04 5.01
C VAL A 106 -7.93 1.88 4.54
N ALA A 107 -7.70 1.78 3.22
CA ALA A 107 -6.34 1.75 2.67
C ALA A 107 -5.55 3.02 3.05
N LEU A 108 -6.17 4.20 2.94
CA LEU A 108 -5.57 5.49 3.33
C LEU A 108 -5.30 5.59 4.85
N ALA A 109 -6.23 5.11 5.69
CA ALA A 109 -6.06 5.17 7.13
C ALA A 109 -4.90 4.28 7.61
N GLN A 110 -4.79 3.07 7.04
CA GLN A 110 -3.70 2.16 7.35
C GLN A 110 -2.34 2.72 6.89
N GLU A 111 -2.32 3.37 5.73
CA GLU A 111 -1.15 4.05 5.21
C GLU A 111 -0.71 5.23 6.10
N LEU A 112 -1.65 6.06 6.57
CA LEU A 112 -1.33 7.18 7.45
C LEU A 112 -0.73 6.73 8.78
N ALA A 113 -1.33 5.70 9.40
CA ALA A 113 -0.81 5.12 10.64
C ALA A 113 0.64 4.63 10.46
N TRP A 114 0.93 4.00 9.32
CA TRP A 114 2.26 3.53 9.00
C TRP A 114 3.27 4.66 8.78
N ARG A 115 2.90 5.71 8.03
CA ARG A 115 3.80 6.88 7.83
C ARG A 115 4.22 7.47 9.17
N GLN A 116 3.31 7.49 10.14
CA GLN A 116 3.61 7.95 11.49
C GLN A 116 4.60 7.01 12.20
N GLU A 117 4.42 5.69 12.12
CA GLU A 117 5.34 4.71 12.71
C GLU A 117 6.75 4.78 12.10
N THR A 118 6.85 4.85 10.77
CA THR A 118 8.14 4.95 10.06
C THR A 118 8.87 6.25 10.43
N LEU A 119 8.13 7.36 10.47
CA LEU A 119 8.70 8.65 10.87
C LEU A 119 9.18 8.62 12.32
N ALA A 120 8.40 8.01 13.22
CA ALA A 120 8.79 7.84 14.62
C ALA A 120 10.06 6.98 14.75
N ALA A 121 10.17 5.87 14.00
CA ALA A 121 11.35 5.03 14.00
C ALA A 121 12.60 5.78 13.50
N ALA A 122 12.47 6.55 12.42
CA ALA A 122 13.57 7.38 11.88
C ALA A 122 14.03 8.44 12.88
N TYR A 123 13.10 9.13 13.54
CA TYR A 123 13.43 10.09 14.60
C TYR A 123 14.12 9.42 15.78
N ASN A 124 13.62 8.27 16.24
CA ASN A 124 14.24 7.53 17.35
C ASN A 124 15.68 7.11 17.00
N GLN A 125 15.93 6.70 15.76
CA GLN A 125 17.29 6.40 15.30
C GLN A 125 18.19 7.65 15.32
N GLN A 126 17.70 8.79 14.84
CA GLN A 126 18.46 10.04 14.86
C GLN A 126 18.74 10.51 16.29
N ILE A 127 17.77 10.40 17.19
CA ILE A 127 17.94 10.69 18.62
C ILE A 127 19.01 9.76 19.19
N GLY A 128 18.98 8.45 18.90
CA GLY A 128 20.02 7.52 19.32
C GLY A 128 21.42 7.94 18.86
N LEU A 129 21.58 8.27 17.57
CA LEU A 129 22.86 8.76 17.04
C LEU A 129 23.33 10.07 17.68
N LEU A 130 22.40 10.97 17.99
CA LEU A 130 22.70 12.21 18.70
C LEU A 130 23.12 11.96 20.14
N VAL A 131 22.50 10.98 20.81
CA VAL A 131 22.90 10.54 22.16
C VAL A 131 24.30 9.94 22.13
N ASP A 132 24.57 9.01 21.21
CA ASP A 132 25.90 8.38 21.08
C ASP A 132 26.98 9.45 20.79
N THR A 133 26.68 10.40 19.89
CA THR A 133 27.59 11.52 19.58
C THR A 133 27.81 12.42 20.79
N ALA A 134 26.78 12.67 21.59
CA ALA A 134 26.88 13.45 22.82
C ALA A 134 27.71 12.73 23.88
N ASP A 135 27.53 11.42 24.04
CA ASP A 135 28.30 10.58 24.97
C ASP A 135 29.78 10.52 24.56
N ASP A 136 30.08 10.35 23.26
CA ASP A 136 31.46 10.40 22.74
C ASP A 136 32.12 11.76 22.99
N ALA A 137 31.40 12.86 22.73
CA ALA A 137 31.89 14.21 22.98
C ALA A 137 32.11 14.49 24.47
N PHE A 138 31.22 13.97 25.33
CA PHE A 138 31.35 14.05 26.78
C PHE A 138 32.58 13.28 27.28
N CYS A 139 32.76 12.02 26.83
CA CYS A 139 33.95 11.21 27.17
C CYS A 139 35.26 11.90 26.74
N ALA A 140 35.27 12.52 25.55
CA ALA A 140 36.45 13.22 25.02
C ALA A 140 36.80 14.52 25.77
N THR A 141 35.85 15.14 26.45
CA THR A 141 36.04 16.44 27.13
C THR A 141 36.18 16.33 28.64
N GLU A 142 35.47 15.40 29.28
CA GLU A 142 35.49 15.24 30.74
C GLU A 142 36.33 14.06 31.24
N GLY A 143 36.82 13.20 30.34
CA GLY A 143 37.83 12.18 30.63
C GLY A 143 37.35 11.11 31.62
N TRP A 144 36.72 10.06 31.08
CA TRP A 144 36.50 8.79 31.78
C TRP A 144 37.34 7.70 31.11
#